data_AF-Q215H7-F1
#
_entry.id   AF-Q215H7-F1
#
_cell.length_a   1.000
_cell.length_b   1.000
_cell.length_c   1.000
_cell.angle_alpha   90.00
_cell.angle_beta   90.00
_cell.angle_gamma   90.00
#
_symmetry.space_group_name_H-M   'P 1'
#
loop_
_entity.id
_entity.type
_entity.pdbx_description
1 polymer ?
#
loop_
_entity_poly.entity_id
_entity_poly.type
_entity_poly.pdbx_seq_one_letter_code
_entity_poly.pdbx_strand_id
1 'polypeptide(L)' 'MQHLRYIMLHAVTAAVFIFLLQHYALSASLESSLVWALTFGGCAAGLAYMQANR' A
#
# COMPACT_ATOMS: atom_id res chain seq x y z
N MET A 1 19.08 -0.13 -8.01
CA MET A 1 18.63 -1.36 -7.32
C MET A 1 18.46 -1.21 -5.80
N GLN A 2 19.25 -0.41 -5.08
CA GLN A 2 19.16 -0.34 -3.61
C GLN A 2 17.84 0.25 -3.07
N HIS A 3 17.19 1.18 -3.79
CA HIS A 3 15.94 1.80 -3.33
C HIS A 3 14.67 1.01 -3.69
N LEU A 4 14.72 0.14 -4.70
CA LEU A 4 13.56 -0.63 -5.15
C LEU A 4 12.97 -1.47 -4.00
N ARG A 5 13.85 -2.08 -3.18
CA ARG A 5 13.44 -2.86 -2.01
C ARG A 5 12.66 -2.02 -0.99
N TYR A 6 13.08 -0.77 -0.76
CA TYR A 6 12.43 0.14 0.17
C TYR A 6 11.08 0.65 -0.36
N ILE A 7 11.00 0.93 -1.66
CA ILE A 7 9.75 1.30 -2.34
C ILE A 7 8.73 0.16 -2.22
N MET A 8 9.14 -1.07 -2.53
CA MET A 8 8.28 -2.26 -2.42
C MET A 8 7.86 -2.51 -0.97
N LEU A 9 8.77 -2.36 -0.01
CA LEU A 9 8.43 -2.49 1.42
C LEU A 9 7.37 -1.48 1.85
N HIS A 10 7.48 -0.21 1.44
CA HIS A 10 6.46 0.80 1.75
C HIS A 10 5.11 0.46 1.11
N ALA A 11 5.12 0.09 -0.17
CA ALA A 11 3.93 -0.24 -0.92
C ALA A 11 3.18 -1.44 -0.30
N VAL A 12 3.90 -2.53 -0.01
CA VAL A 12 3.34 -3.74 0.60
C VAL A 12 2.84 -3.48 2.01
N THR A 13 3.61 -2.78 2.83
CA THR A 13 3.21 -2.47 4.21
C THR A 13 1.94 -1.62 4.23
N ALA A 14 1.84 -0.62 3.36
CA ALA A 14 0.64 0.21 3.23
C ALA A 14 -0.57 -0.61 2.74
N ALA A 15 -0.39 -1.44 1.71
CA ALA A 15 -1.46 -2.28 1.18
C ALA A 15 -2.00 -3.27 2.23
N VAL A 16 -1.11 -3.94 2.97
CA VAL A 16 -1.48 -4.87 4.05
C VAL A 16 -2.21 -4.12 5.17
N PHE A 17 -1.68 -2.98 5.61
CA PHE A 17 -2.34 -2.16 6.64
C PHE A 17 -3.76 -1.77 6.25
N ILE A 18 -3.95 -1.25 5.03
CA ILE A 18 -5.27 -0.83 4.54
C ILE A 18 -6.22 -2.00 4.37
N PHE A 19 -5.74 -3.14 3.86
CA PHE A 19 -6.55 -4.35 3.76
C PHE A 19 -7.06 -4.81 5.12
N LEU A 20 -6.18 -4.89 6.12
CA LEU A 20 -6.55 -5.33 7.47
C LEU A 20 -7.53 -4.36 8.12
N LEU A 21 -7.31 -3.05 7.97
CA LEU A 21 -8.22 -2.02 8.43
C LEU A 21 -9.60 -2.16 7.80
N GLN A 22 -9.67 -2.24 6.46
CA GLN A 22 -10.94 -2.34 5.73
C GLN A 22 -11.69 -3.63 6.07
N HIS A 23 -11.02 -4.78 6.03
CA HIS A 23 -11.68 -6.06 6.15
C HIS A 23 -12.06 -6.40 7.59
N TYR A 24 -11.15 -6.18 8.55
CA TYR A 24 -11.35 -6.62 9.93
C TYR A 24 -11.85 -5.52 10.87
N ALA A 25 -11.37 -4.29 10.73
CA ALA A 25 -11.79 -3.20 11.62
C ALA A 25 -13.07 -2.52 11.13
N LEU A 26 -13.22 -2.35 9.81
CA LEU A 26 -14.36 -1.66 9.20
C LEU A 26 -15.44 -2.61 8.64
N SER A 27 -15.20 -3.93 8.68
CA SER A 27 -16.12 -4.95 8.14
C SER A 27 -16.55 -4.69 6.68
N ALA A 28 -15.68 -4.07 5.89
CA ALA A 28 -15.93 -3.80 4.49
C ALA A 28 -15.94 -5.10 3.67
N SER A 29 -16.65 -5.09 2.55
CA SER A 29 -16.62 -6.22 1.62
C SER A 29 -15.20 -6.51 1.14
N LEU A 30 -14.93 -7.76 0.74
CA LEU A 30 -13.63 -8.17 0.22
C LEU A 30 -13.25 -7.32 -1.00
N GLU A 31 -14.20 -7.08 -1.90
CA GLU A 31 -14.02 -6.23 -3.09
C GLU A 31 -13.54 -4.83 -2.70
N SER A 32 -14.27 -4.15 -1.80
CA SER A 32 -13.89 -2.82 -1.32
C SER A 32 -12.51 -2.82 -0.66
N SER A 33 -12.23 -3.83 0.16
CA SER A 33 -10.95 -3.97 0.87
C SER A 33 -9.78 -4.12 -0.11
N LEU A 34 -9.94 -4.90 -1.18
CA LEU A 34 -8.91 -5.09 -2.21
C LEU A 34 -8.71 -3.83 -3.05
N VAL A 35 -9.78 -3.16 -3.45
CA VAL A 35 -9.70 -1.89 -4.20
C VAL A 35 -8.89 -0.87 -3.39
N TRP A 36 -9.24 -0.65 -2.13
CA TRP A 36 -8.53 0.31 -1.29
C TRP A 36 -7.08 -0.10 -1.00
N ALA A 37 -6.81 -1.39 -0.77
CA ALA A 37 -5.44 -1.88 -0.58
C ALA A 37 -4.55 -1.59 -1.80
N LEU A 38 -5.07 -1.78 -3.02
CA LEU A 38 -4.35 -1.48 -4.26
C LEU A 38 -4.17 0.03 -4.46
N THR A 39 -5.21 0.83 -4.21
CA THR A 39 -5.13 2.30 -4.34
C THR A 39 -4.07 2.87 -3.42
N PHE A 40 -4.15 2.58 -2.12
CA PHE A 40 -3.19 3.13 -1.15
C PHE A 40 -1.79 2.52 -1.28
N GLY A 41 -1.67 1.23 -1.61
CA GLY A 41 -0.39 0.59 -1.91
C GLY A 41 0.30 1.23 -3.12
N GLY A 42 -0.45 1.52 -4.18
CA GLY A 42 0.03 2.23 -5.36
C GLY A 42 0.48 3.67 -5.04
N CYS A 43 -0.31 4.42 -4.28
CA CYS A 43 0.08 5.75 -3.82
C CYS A 43 1.37 5.72 -2.98
N ALA A 44 1.50 4.76 -2.06
CA ALA A 44 2.70 4.59 -1.24
C ALA A 44 3.94 4.25 -2.09
N ALA A 45 3.80 3.39 -3.10
CA ALA A 45 4.86 3.12 -4.06
C ALA A 45 5.30 4.40 -4.80
N GLY A 46 4.34 5.20 -5.28
CA GLY A 46 4.61 6.46 -5.98
C GLY A 46 5.36 7.46 -5.11
N LEU A 47 4.91 7.67 -3.87
CA LEU A 47 5.57 8.57 -2.92
C LEU A 47 6.98 8.09 -2.57
N ALA A 48 7.16 6.79 -2.30
CA ALA A 48 8.47 6.23 -2.00
C ALA A 48 9.43 6.31 -3.21
N TYR A 49 8.91 6.17 -4.43
CA TYR A 49 9.70 6.37 -5.65
C TYR A 49 10.18 7.82 -5.77
N MET A 50 9.30 8.80 -5.55
CA MET A 50 9.68 10.22 -5.57
C MET A 50 10.72 10.55 -4.49
N GLN A 51 10.62 9.94 -3.31
CA GLN A 51 11.60 10.10 -2.23
C GLN A 51 12.94 9.45 -2.55
N ALA A 52 12.92 8.29 -3.21
CA ALA A 52 14.14 7.57 -3.61
C ALA A 52 14.88 8.23 -4.78
N ASN A 53 14.20 9.07 -5.57
CA ASN A 53 14.74 9.77 -6.73
C ASN A 53 14.96 11.27 -6.47
N ARG A 54 15.08 11.66 -5.20
CA ARG A 54 15.41 13.03 -4.76
C ARG A 54 16.91 13.14 -4.49
#